data_AF-A0A2N5STL9-F1
#
_entry.id   AF-A0A2N5STL9-F1
#
_cell.length_a   1.000
_cell.length_b   1.000
_cell.length_c   1.000
_cell.angle_alpha   90.00
_cell.angle_beta   90.00
_cell.angle_gamma   90.00
#
_symmetry.space_group_name_H-M   'P 1'
#
loop_
_entity.id
_entity.type
_entity.pdbx_description
1 polymer ?
#
loop_
_entity_poly.entity_id
_entity_poly.type
_entity_poly.pdbx_seq_one_letter_code
_entity_poly.pdbx_strand_id
1 'polypeptide(L)'
;MLLHTRVSEFYNEYSNIIDGEGNKLSERCGNILYELADNQTNIFHLPNPWRTKANGRIIRHVPITLYADDTSGNQSKRWNKHISYFFTLSGLPPRCTNQNYHCHYVATSNQAGAMELAEPIALDIWLV
;
A
#
# COMPACT_ATOMS: atom_id res chain seq x y z
N MET A 1 -20.58 -6.36 -21.17
CA MET A 1 -20.98 -4.95 -21.41
C MET A 1 -20.02 -4.06 -20.65
N LEU A 2 -19.35 -3.13 -21.32
CA LEU A 2 -18.43 -2.18 -20.68
C LEU A 2 -19.22 -0.97 -20.17
N LEU A 3 -19.07 -0.64 -18.89
CA LEU A 3 -19.68 0.55 -18.28
C LEU A 3 -18.69 1.71 -18.32
N HIS A 4 -19.11 2.82 -18.92
CA HIS A 4 -18.35 4.07 -18.93
C HIS A 4 -18.98 5.02 -17.91
N THR A 5 -18.25 5.29 -16.81
CA THR A 5 -18.61 6.28 -15.80
C THR A 5 -17.63 7.44 -15.84
N ARG A 6 -18.10 8.68 -15.69
CA ARG A 6 -17.21 9.86 -15.66
C ARG A 6 -16.39 9.84 -14.36
N VAL A 7 -15.09 10.13 -14.45
CA VAL A 7 -14.20 10.18 -13.28
C VAL A 7 -14.72 11.13 -12.18
N SER A 8 -15.40 12.20 -12.58
CA SER A 8 -16.04 13.14 -11.66
C SER A 8 -17.15 12.55 -10.80
N GLU A 9 -17.64 11.34 -11.07
CA GLU A 9 -18.70 10.66 -10.30
C GLU A 9 -18.15 9.65 -9.30
N PHE A 10 -16.82 9.39 -9.32
CA PHE A 10 -16.14 8.44 -8.41
C PHE A 10 -16.02 8.93 -6.96
N TYR A 11 -16.52 10.14 -6.63
CA TYR A 11 -16.64 10.57 -5.23
C TYR A 11 -17.81 9.89 -4.51
N ASN A 12 -18.74 9.29 -5.26
CA ASN A 12 -19.87 8.57 -4.69
C ASN A 12 -19.43 7.19 -4.18
N GLU A 13 -20.07 6.74 -3.11
CA GLU A 13 -19.91 5.36 -2.67
C GLU A 13 -20.34 4.40 -3.78
N TYR A 14 -19.64 3.27 -3.90
CA TYR A 14 -19.93 2.26 -4.92
C TYR A 14 -21.41 1.87 -5.03
N SER A 15 -22.12 1.77 -3.90
CA SER A 15 -23.56 1.47 -3.83
C SER A 15 -24.47 2.54 -4.43
N ASN A 16 -23.94 3.75 -4.61
CA ASN A 16 -24.65 4.94 -5.11
C ASN A 16 -24.22 5.31 -6.54
N ILE A 17 -23.29 4.57 -7.15
CA ILE A 17 -22.91 4.80 -8.54
C ILE A 17 -24.01 4.24 -9.43
N ILE A 18 -24.55 5.11 -10.29
CA ILE A 18 -25.63 4.82 -11.22
C ILE A 18 -25.09 4.96 -12.64
N ASP A 19 -25.50 4.08 -13.54
CA ASP A 19 -25.15 4.17 -14.96
C ASP A 19 -26.01 5.21 -15.71
N GLY A 20 -25.70 5.45 -16.98
CA GLY A 20 -26.46 6.40 -17.81
C GLY A 20 -27.92 5.99 -18.06
N GLU A 21 -28.31 4.76 -17.73
CA GLU A 21 -29.67 4.23 -17.85
C GLU A 21 -30.45 4.27 -16.53
N GLY A 22 -29.81 4.70 -15.43
CA GLY A 22 -30.45 4.77 -14.11
C GLY A 22 -30.30 3.51 -13.25
N ASN A 23 -29.56 2.49 -13.71
CA ASN A 23 -29.36 1.26 -12.95
C ASN A 23 -28.14 1.38 -12.03
N LYS A 24 -28.19 0.76 -10.85
CA LYS A 24 -27.05 0.75 -9.94
C LYS A 24 -25.93 -0.11 -10.50
N LEU A 25 -24.70 0.38 -10.38
CA LEU A 25 -23.52 -0.35 -10.81
C LEU A 25 -23.41 -1.71 -10.10
N SER A 26 -23.75 -1.77 -8.81
CA SER A 26 -23.77 -3.00 -8.01
C SER A 26 -24.67 -4.10 -8.58
N GLU A 27 -25.83 -3.73 -9.12
CA GLU A 27 -26.79 -4.66 -9.72
C GLU A 27 -26.30 -5.12 -11.09
N ARG A 28 -25.79 -4.18 -11.90
CA ARG A 28 -25.30 -4.44 -13.26
C ARG A 28 -24.07 -5.35 -13.30
N CYS A 29 -23.11 -5.17 -12.39
CA CYS A 29 -21.89 -6.00 -12.34
C CYS A 29 -21.99 -7.17 -11.35
N GLY A 30 -23.12 -7.33 -10.66
CA GLY A 30 -23.30 -8.40 -9.66
C GLY A 30 -22.27 -8.35 -8.53
N ASN A 31 -21.81 -7.14 -8.17
CA ASN A 31 -20.74 -6.92 -7.20
C ASN A 31 -19.40 -7.57 -7.55
N ILE A 32 -19.09 -7.69 -8.84
CA ILE A 32 -17.84 -8.28 -9.33
C ILE A 32 -17.16 -7.31 -10.30
N LEU A 33 -15.87 -7.08 -10.08
CA LEU A 33 -14.98 -6.35 -10.98
C LEU A 33 -14.00 -7.33 -11.63
N TYR A 34 -13.85 -7.21 -12.94
CA TYR A 34 -12.89 -7.98 -13.72
C TYR A 34 -11.73 -7.07 -14.11
N GLU A 35 -10.52 -7.43 -13.68
CA GLU A 35 -9.29 -6.83 -14.18
C GLU A 35 -8.75 -7.73 -15.29
N LEU A 36 -8.63 -7.17 -16.49
CA LEU A 36 -8.13 -7.86 -17.67
C LEU A 36 -6.64 -7.53 -17.82
N ALA A 37 -5.78 -8.53 -17.68
CA ALA A 37 -4.37 -8.49 -18.05
C ALA A 37 -4.13 -9.40 -19.27
N ASP A 38 -3.01 -9.23 -19.97
CA ASP A 38 -2.73 -9.89 -21.25
C ASP A 38 -2.95 -11.41 -21.25
N ASN A 39 -2.71 -12.09 -20.12
CA ASN A 39 -2.90 -13.54 -19.97
C ASN A 39 -3.67 -13.96 -18.70
N GLN A 40 -4.27 -13.01 -17.96
CA GLN A 40 -4.93 -13.31 -16.68
C GLN A 40 -6.13 -12.41 -16.48
N THR A 41 -7.22 -12.99 -15.96
CA THR A 41 -8.37 -12.22 -15.48
C THR A 41 -8.45 -12.36 -13.97
N ASN A 42 -8.24 -11.25 -13.26
CA ASN A 42 -8.43 -11.21 -11.81
C ASN A 42 -9.88 -10.81 -11.50
N ILE A 43 -10.48 -11.51 -10.55
CA ILE A 43 -11.87 -11.28 -10.13
C ILE A 43 -11.82 -10.66 -8.73
N PHE A 44 -12.40 -9.46 -8.61
CA PHE A 44 -12.50 -8.74 -7.34
C PHE A 44 -13.95 -8.61 -6.92
N HIS A 45 -14.24 -8.94 -5.66
CA HIS A 45 -15.56 -8.73 -5.08
C HIS A 45 -15.72 -7.31 -4.58
N LEU A 46 -16.88 -6.73 -4.85
CA LEU A 46 -17.28 -5.41 -4.39
C LEU A 46 -18.37 -5.50 -3.31
N PRO A 47 -18.47 -4.50 -2.41
CA PRO A 47 -17.46 -3.48 -2.17
C PRO A 47 -16.16 -4.09 -1.61
N ASN A 48 -15.04 -3.37 -1.71
CA ASN A 48 -13.76 -3.80 -1.13
C ASN A 48 -13.98 -4.25 0.34
N PRO A 49 -13.52 -5.44 0.76
CA PRO A 49 -13.68 -5.94 2.12
C PRO A 49 -13.22 -4.96 3.22
N TRP A 50 -12.27 -4.09 2.90
CA TRP A 50 -11.80 -3.03 3.80
C TRP A 50 -12.88 -2.00 4.11
N ARG A 51 -13.89 -1.85 3.25
CA ARG A 51 -15.04 -0.98 3.53
C ARG A 51 -15.82 -1.46 4.75
N THR A 52 -16.02 -2.77 4.87
CA THR A 52 -16.65 -3.39 6.05
C THR A 52 -15.79 -3.16 7.29
N LYS A 53 -14.47 -3.40 7.20
CA LYS A 53 -13.53 -3.13 8.32
C LYS A 53 -13.51 -1.65 8.73
N ALA A 54 -13.66 -0.73 7.77
CA ALA A 54 -13.64 0.71 8.01
C ALA A 54 -14.89 1.23 8.71
N ASN A 55 -16.03 0.51 8.65
CA ASN A 55 -17.29 0.88 9.31
C ASN A 55 -17.69 2.36 9.07
N GLY A 56 -17.80 2.75 7.81
CA GLY A 56 -18.16 4.12 7.40
C GLY A 56 -17.03 5.15 7.49
N ARG A 57 -15.86 4.81 8.08
CA ARG A 57 -14.70 5.71 8.13
C ARG A 57 -14.05 5.87 6.76
N ILE A 58 -13.34 6.99 6.59
CA ILE A 58 -12.54 7.26 5.40
C ILE A 58 -11.34 6.30 5.38
N ILE A 59 -11.16 5.60 4.27
CA ILE A 59 -9.95 4.82 3.99
C ILE A 59 -8.95 5.76 3.33
N ARG A 60 -7.73 5.86 3.87
CA ARG A 60 -6.65 6.65 3.29
C ARG A 60 -5.48 5.73 2.97
N HIS A 61 -5.01 5.79 1.74
CA HIS A 61 -3.75 5.17 1.36
C HIS A 61 -2.61 6.07 1.87
N VAL A 62 -1.76 5.53 2.73
CA VAL A 62 -0.59 6.22 3.24
C VAL A 62 0.63 5.49 2.71
N PRO A 63 1.24 5.96 1.61
CA PRO A 63 2.44 5.34 1.09
C PRO A 63 3.58 5.45 2.09
N ILE A 64 4.46 4.45 2.13
CA ILE A 64 5.66 4.45 2.97
C ILE A 64 6.92 4.41 2.09
N THR A 65 7.99 5.05 2.56
CA THR A 65 9.32 4.96 1.97
C THR A 65 10.15 4.06 2.87
N LEU A 66 10.42 2.85 2.40
CA LEU A 66 11.26 1.85 3.09
C LEU A 66 12.73 2.05 2.68
N TYR A 67 13.65 2.07 3.64
CA TYR A 67 15.08 2.21 3.38
C TYR A 67 15.93 1.45 4.39
N ALA A 68 17.13 1.07 3.97
CA ALA A 68 18.13 0.45 4.81
C ALA A 68 19.23 1.46 5.18
N ASP A 69 19.70 1.41 6.42
CA ASP A 69 20.82 2.20 6.91
C ASP A 69 21.81 1.35 7.71
N ASP A 70 23.08 1.72 7.63
CA ASP A 70 24.17 1.10 8.39
C ASP A 70 24.38 1.86 9.70
N THR A 71 23.70 1.41 10.76
CA THR A 71 23.72 2.08 12.06
C THR A 71 24.96 1.75 12.89
N SER A 72 25.94 1.05 12.32
CA SER A 72 27.11 0.56 13.06
C SER A 72 28.08 1.67 13.51
N GLY A 73 27.91 2.91 13.05
CA GLY A 73 28.75 4.07 13.43
C GLY A 73 30.24 3.84 13.20
N ASN A 74 30.61 2.80 12.45
CA ASN A 74 31.96 2.25 12.41
C ASN A 74 32.71 2.89 11.25
N GLN A 75 33.57 3.86 11.54
CA GLN A 75 34.46 4.44 10.54
C GLN A 75 35.65 3.52 10.18
N SER A 76 35.91 2.46 10.96
CA SER A 76 37.18 1.71 10.86
C SER A 76 37.12 0.20 11.06
N LYS A 77 35.98 -0.40 11.45
CA LYS A 77 35.87 -1.87 11.62
C LYS A 77 34.81 -2.48 10.70
N ARG A 78 35.31 -3.19 9.69
CA ARG A 78 34.56 -3.99 8.69
C ARG A 78 33.68 -5.11 9.30
N TRP A 79 33.83 -5.42 10.59
CA TRP A 79 33.37 -6.69 11.19
C TRP A 79 32.10 -6.62 12.05
N ASN A 80 31.57 -5.44 12.37
CA ASN A 80 30.33 -5.30 13.16
C ASN A 80 29.30 -4.44 12.41
N LYS A 81 29.02 -4.76 11.16
CA LYS A 81 28.04 -4.05 10.36
C LYS A 81 26.64 -4.51 10.76
N HIS A 82 25.81 -3.57 11.20
CA HIS A 82 24.40 -3.80 11.50
C HIS A 82 23.59 -3.07 10.44
N ILE A 83 22.92 -3.82 9.58
CA ILE A 83 21.96 -3.24 8.64
C ILE A 83 20.63 -3.17 9.33
N SER A 84 20.05 -1.97 9.36
CA SER A 84 18.72 -1.72 9.93
C SER A 84 17.79 -1.21 8.83
N TYR A 85 16.56 -1.69 8.82
CA TYR A 85 15.50 -1.19 7.97
C TYR A 85 14.59 -0.26 8.75
N PHE A 86 14.23 0.83 8.10
CA PHE A 86 13.28 1.83 8.60
C PHE A 86 12.27 2.17 7.52
N PHE A 87 11.13 2.71 7.93
CA PHE A 87 10.22 3.39 7.01
C PHE A 87 9.84 4.78 7.51
N THR A 88 9.50 5.64 6.56
CA THR A 88 8.88 6.95 6.81
C THR A 88 7.59 7.06 6.00
N LEU A 89 6.66 7.93 6.40
CA LEU A 89 5.47 8.20 5.58
C LEU A 89 5.89 9.01 4.35
N SER A 90 5.55 8.50 3.17
CA SER A 90 5.84 9.16 1.90
C SER A 90 4.97 10.40 1.73
N GLY A 91 5.55 11.46 1.16
CA GLY A 91 4.85 12.72 0.88
C GLY A 91 4.95 13.77 1.98
N LEU A 92 5.66 13.48 3.07
CA LEU A 92 6.05 14.50 4.04
C LEU A 92 7.15 15.41 3.45
N PRO A 93 7.13 16.73 3.73
CA PRO A 93 8.26 17.60 3.40
C PRO A 93 9.55 17.07 4.04
N PRO A 94 10.74 17.21 3.41
CA PRO A 94 11.99 16.68 3.95
C PRO A 94 12.30 17.11 5.39
N ARG A 95 11.95 18.36 5.74
CA ARG A 95 12.08 18.88 7.11
C ARG A 95 11.24 18.10 8.11
N CYS A 96 10.10 17.56 7.71
CA CYS A 96 9.27 16.69 8.54
C CYS A 96 9.82 15.27 8.52
N THR A 97 10.05 14.66 7.36
CA THR A 97 10.54 13.28 7.22
C THR A 97 11.81 12.99 8.04
N ASN A 98 12.71 13.97 8.14
CA ASN A 98 13.97 13.83 8.87
C ASN A 98 13.84 13.98 10.39
N GLN A 99 12.63 14.21 10.92
CA GLN A 99 12.40 14.23 12.36
C GLN A 99 12.22 12.81 12.88
N ASN A 100 12.88 12.49 14.00
CA ASN A 100 12.95 11.12 14.53
C ASN A 100 11.59 10.43 14.73
N TYR A 101 10.52 11.18 15.03
CA TYR A 101 9.19 10.60 15.24
C TYR A 101 8.53 10.11 13.94
N HIS A 102 9.04 10.51 12.77
CA HIS A 102 8.59 10.02 11.47
C HIS A 102 9.42 8.84 10.94
N CYS A 103 10.51 8.48 11.64
CA CYS A 103 11.35 7.34 11.31
C CYS A 103 10.94 6.14 12.17
N HIS A 104 10.42 5.10 11.52
CA HIS A 104 9.91 3.91 12.19
C HIS A 104 10.82 2.72 11.91
N TYR A 105 11.28 2.07 12.96
CA TYR A 105 12.12 0.87 12.87
C TYR A 105 11.32 -0.35 12.41
N VAL A 106 11.93 -1.18 11.56
CA VAL A 106 11.35 -2.44 11.07
C VAL A 106 12.13 -3.64 11.62
N ALA A 107 13.40 -3.74 11.25
CA ALA A 107 14.25 -4.89 11.59
C ALA A 107 15.73 -4.53 11.51
N THR A 108 16.59 -5.34 12.14
CA THR A 108 18.04 -5.26 11.99
C THR A 108 18.65 -6.65 11.90
N SER A 109 19.73 -6.77 11.13
CA SER A 109 20.58 -7.96 11.13
C SER A 109 22.04 -7.57 11.06
N ASN A 110 22.85 -8.35 11.77
CA ASN A 110 24.31 -8.34 11.69
C ASN A 110 24.87 -9.46 10.81
N GLN A 111 24.00 -10.30 10.25
CA GLN A 111 24.36 -11.42 9.38
C GLN A 111 23.89 -11.18 7.95
N ALA A 112 22.69 -10.63 7.78
CA ALA A 112 22.06 -10.41 6.50
C ALA A 112 22.33 -9.00 5.96
N GLY A 113 22.63 -8.91 4.66
CA GLY A 113 22.75 -7.65 3.94
C GLY A 113 21.40 -6.96 3.72
N ALA A 114 21.42 -5.73 3.20
CA ALA A 114 20.20 -4.97 2.92
C ALA A 114 19.23 -5.70 1.98
N MET A 115 19.74 -6.37 0.94
CA MET A 115 18.88 -7.06 -0.03
C MET A 115 18.29 -8.36 0.53
N GLU A 116 19.05 -9.08 1.35
CA GLU A 116 18.61 -10.31 2.02
C GLU A 116 17.52 -10.04 3.06
N LEU A 117 17.57 -8.86 3.72
CA LEU A 117 16.51 -8.39 4.61
C LEU A 117 15.29 -7.83 3.86
N ALA A 118 15.47 -7.30 2.64
CA ALA A 118 14.40 -6.65 1.90
C ALA A 118 13.27 -7.63 1.54
N GLU A 119 13.62 -8.83 1.10
CA GLU A 119 12.68 -9.86 0.65
C GLU A 119 11.68 -10.30 1.72
N PRO A 120 12.10 -10.74 2.93
CA PRO A 120 11.16 -11.11 3.98
C PRO A 120 10.33 -9.92 4.46
N ILE A 121 10.93 -8.72 4.55
CA ILE A 121 10.19 -7.50 4.94
C ILE A 121 9.08 -7.18 3.92
N ALA A 122 9.39 -7.26 2.63
CA ALA A 122 8.41 -7.03 1.59
C ALA A 122 7.27 -8.05 1.71
N LEU A 123 7.59 -9.34 1.83
CA LEU A 123 6.60 -10.41 1.97
C LEU A 123 5.67 -10.17 3.17
N ASP A 124 6.21 -9.80 4.32
CA ASP A 124 5.41 -9.52 5.51
C ASP A 124 4.48 -8.31 5.33
N ILE A 125 4.93 -7.25 4.66
CA ILE A 125 4.10 -6.08 4.35
C ILE A 125 2.98 -6.42 3.37
N TRP A 126 3.24 -7.29 2.38
CA TRP A 126 2.24 -7.73 1.42
C TRP A 126 1.11 -8.57 2.05
N LEU A 127 1.34 -9.16 3.21
CA LEU A 127 0.36 -10.00 3.92
C LEU A 127 -0.64 -9.20 4.80
N VAL A 128 -0.49 -7.87 4.88
CA VAL A 128 -1.36 -6.96 5.68
C VAL A 128 -2.45 -6.31 4.82
#